data_AF-A0A964KL58-F1
#
_entry.id   AF-A0A964KL58-F1
#
_cell.length_a   1.000
_cell.length_b   1.000
_cell.length_c   1.000
_cell.angle_alpha   90.00
_cell.angle_beta   90.00
_cell.angle_gamma   90.00
#
_symmetry.space_group_name_H-M   'P 1'
#
loop_
_entity.id
_entity.type
_entity.pdbx_description
1 polymer ?
#
loop_
_entity_poly.entity_id
_entity_poly.type
_entity_poly.pdbx_seq_one_letter_code
_entity_poly.pdbx_strand_id
1 'polypeptide(L)'
;KETFARPMAGVLTQPLSFVGLPVLTVPVLRPGQLPIGVRLIAAPWREDLVLRAGFALEQDGIVAAPVASAFANGSIDESKAN
;
A
#
# COMPACT_ATOMS: atom_id res chain seq x y z
N LYS A 1 -24.09 -2.07 19.74
CA LYS A 1 -24.11 -0.70 19.18
C LYS A 1 -23.15 -0.69 18.01
N GLU A 2 -23.64 -1.08 16.84
CA GLU A 2 -22.82 -1.27 15.65
C GLU A 2 -22.21 0.07 15.23
N THR A 3 -20.89 0.20 15.40
CA THR A 3 -20.17 1.38 14.95
C THR A 3 -19.96 1.22 13.45
N PHE A 4 -20.80 1.93 12.70
CA PHE A 4 -20.67 2.12 11.26
C PHE A 4 -19.21 2.44 10.92
N ALA A 5 -18.58 1.56 10.15
CA ALA A 5 -17.20 1.70 9.72
C ALA A 5 -16.98 3.10 9.12
N ARG A 6 -15.90 3.76 9.53
CA ARG A 6 -15.59 5.13 9.14
C ARG A 6 -15.66 5.26 7.60
N PRO A 7 -16.52 6.12 7.04
CA PRO A 7 -16.71 6.25 5.59
C PRO A 7 -15.48 6.81 4.84
N MET A 8 -14.37 7.09 5.53
CA MET A 8 -13.13 7.61 4.95
C MET A 8 -12.25 6.56 4.26
N ALA A 9 -12.59 5.28 4.26
CA ALA A 9 -11.87 4.27 3.47
C ALA A 9 -12.07 4.47 1.95
N GLY A 10 -13.19 5.08 1.53
CA GLY A 10 -13.52 5.35 0.13
C GLY A 10 -13.08 6.72 -0.40
N VAL A 11 -12.75 7.68 0.48
CA VAL A 11 -12.45 9.07 0.07
C VAL A 11 -11.19 9.16 -0.81
N LEU A 12 -10.27 8.21 -0.68
CA LEU A 12 -9.08 8.14 -1.53
C LEU A 12 -9.36 7.49 -2.89
N THR A 13 -10.42 6.70 -3.07
CA THR A 13 -10.67 5.91 -4.29
C THR A 13 -11.95 6.29 -5.04
N GLN A 14 -12.79 7.14 -4.47
CA GLN A 14 -14.00 7.66 -5.11
C GLN A 14 -13.71 9.05 -5.70
N PRO A 15 -13.73 9.31 -7.03
CA PRO A 15 -13.94 8.47 -8.20
C PRO A 15 -12.72 8.58 -9.17
N LEU A 16 -11.60 7.96 -8.83
CA LEU A 16 -10.48 7.84 -9.79
C LEU A 16 -10.69 6.64 -10.74
N SER A 17 -11.44 5.63 -10.29
CA SER A 17 -11.70 4.39 -11.03
C SER A 17 -12.55 4.58 -12.29
N PHE A 18 -13.25 5.71 -12.45
CA PHE A 18 -14.10 5.98 -13.62
C PHE A 18 -13.35 6.56 -14.82
N VAL A 19 -12.07 6.96 -14.66
CA VAL A 19 -11.31 7.70 -15.69
C VAL A 19 -10.29 6.81 -16.41
N GLY A 20 -10.19 5.51 -16.08
CA GLY A 20 -9.21 4.60 -16.70
C GLY A 20 -7.76 5.02 -16.43
N LEU A 21 -7.53 5.75 -15.33
CA LEU A 21 -6.20 6.20 -14.93
C LEU A 21 -5.45 5.02 -14.30
N PRO A 22 -4.25 4.68 -14.79
CA PRO A 22 -3.41 3.66 -14.17
C PRO A 22 -2.95 4.12 -12.78
N VAL A 23 -3.03 3.22 -11.81
CA VAL A 23 -2.66 3.47 -10.40
C VAL A 23 -1.81 2.32 -9.87
N LEU A 24 -0.74 2.63 -9.15
CA LEU A 24 0.09 1.66 -8.41
C LEU A 24 0.25 2.13 -6.97
N THR A 25 -0.01 1.25 -6.03
CA THR A 25 0.29 1.47 -4.60
C THR A 25 1.65 0.88 -4.28
N VAL A 26 2.56 1.72 -3.78
CA VAL A 26 3.90 1.30 -3.32
C VAL A 26 4.04 1.55 -1.81
N PRO A 27 4.53 0.57 -1.04
CA PRO A 27 4.80 0.74 0.38
C PRO A 27 6.15 1.45 0.61
N VAL A 28 6.12 2.64 1.19
CA VAL A 28 7.33 3.34 1.64
C VAL A 28 7.71 2.82 3.01
N LEU A 29 8.85 2.15 3.09
CA LEU A 29 9.36 1.59 4.34
C LEU A 29 9.95 2.69 5.21
N ARG A 30 9.57 2.69 6.49
CA ARG A 30 10.14 3.60 7.49
C ARG A 30 10.69 2.75 8.64
N PRO A 31 12.02 2.74 8.88
CA PRO A 31 12.61 1.93 9.93
C PRO A 31 11.93 2.17 11.28
N GLY A 32 11.52 1.09 11.95
CA GLY A 32 10.86 1.14 13.27
C GLY A 32 9.43 1.67 13.27
N GLN A 33 8.81 1.93 12.11
CA GLN A 33 7.44 2.43 12.00
C GLN A 33 6.61 1.62 11.00
N LEU A 34 5.29 1.76 11.07
CA LEU A 34 4.40 1.18 10.07
C LEU A 34 4.66 1.81 8.68
N PRO A 35 4.78 1.00 7.61
CA PRO A 35 4.93 1.48 6.25
C PRO A 35 3.75 2.39 5.83
N ILE A 36 4.03 3.36 4.97
CA ILE A 36 2.98 4.20 4.35
C ILE A 36 2.73 3.70 2.94
N GLY A 37 1.47 3.45 2.59
CA GLY A 37 1.07 3.22 1.21
C GLY A 37 0.98 4.54 0.44
N VAL A 38 1.84 4.71 -0.57
CA VAL A 38 1.80 5.85 -1.49
C VAL A 38 1.22 5.38 -2.82
N ARG A 39 0.37 6.21 -3.46
CA ARG A 39 -0.24 5.88 -4.74
C ARG A 39 0.33 6.73 -5.86
N LEU A 40 0.90 6.07 -6.84
CA LEU A 40 1.34 6.66 -8.11
C LEU A 40 0.16 6.61 -9.08
N ILE A 41 -0.13 7.73 -9.73
CA ILE A 41 -1.24 7.89 -10.67
C ILE A 41 -0.67 8.52 -11.93
N ALA A 42 -0.93 7.94 -13.11
CA ALA A 42 -0.58 8.57 -14.38
C ALA A 42 -1.82 8.85 -15.23
N ALA A 43 -1.61 9.52 -16.37
CA ALA A 43 -2.64 9.75 -17.38
C ALA A 43 -3.16 8.42 -17.97
N PRO A 44 -4.35 8.39 -18.60
CA PRO A 44 -4.93 7.15 -19.12
C PRO A 44 -4.00 6.45 -20.12
N TRP A 45 -4.00 5.11 -20.11
CA TRP A 45 -3.18 4.24 -20.98
C TRP A 45 -1.65 4.37 -20.80
N ARG A 46 -1.22 4.96 -19.67
CA ARG A 46 0.20 5.14 -19.31
C ARG A 46 0.64 4.26 -18.15
N GLU A 47 0.26 2.98 -18.18
CA GLU A 47 0.72 1.96 -17.23
C GLU A 47 2.26 1.89 -17.20
N ASP A 48 2.91 2.16 -18.34
CA ASP A 48 4.36 2.25 -18.47
C ASP A 48 4.98 3.24 -17.48
N LEU A 49 4.35 4.41 -17.27
CA LEU A 49 4.89 5.44 -16.37
C LEU A 49 4.78 5.01 -14.92
N VAL A 50 3.64 4.45 -14.56
CA VAL A 50 3.36 4.03 -13.19
C VAL A 50 4.28 2.88 -12.78
N LEU A 51 4.46 1.89 -13.66
CA LEU A 51 5.37 0.76 -13.43
C LEU A 51 6.84 1.19 -13.42
N ARG A 52 7.25 2.07 -14.35
CA ARG A 52 8.63 2.61 -14.36
C ARG A 52 8.94 3.42 -13.11
N ALA A 53 8.02 4.24 -12.64
CA ALA A 53 8.19 5.00 -11.41
C ALA A 53 8.27 4.06 -10.19
N GLY A 54 7.41 3.03 -10.11
CA GLY A 54 7.49 2.01 -9.07
C GLY A 54 8.83 1.28 -9.07
N PHE A 55 9.31 0.86 -10.24
CA PHE A 55 10.59 0.17 -10.40
C PHE A 55 11.79 1.06 -10.06
N ALA A 56 11.75 2.34 -10.42
CA ALA A 56 12.79 3.29 -10.01
C ALA A 56 12.84 3.43 -8.47
N LEU A 57 11.68 3.61 -7.82
CA LEU A 57 11.60 3.70 -6.36
C LEU A 57 12.07 2.42 -5.65
N GLU A 58 11.82 1.25 -6.25
CA GLU A 58 12.28 -0.03 -5.73
C GLU A 58 13.81 -0.15 -5.82
N GLN A 59 14.39 0.19 -6.98
CA GLN A 59 15.85 0.19 -7.17
C GLN A 59 16.56 1.18 -6.24
N ASP A 60 15.93 2.32 -5.95
CA ASP A 60 16.45 3.32 -5.01
C ASP A 60 16.28 2.87 -3.53
N GLY A 61 15.63 1.73 -3.27
CA GLY A 61 15.39 1.20 -1.93
C GLY A 61 14.38 2.00 -1.11
N ILE A 62 13.63 2.90 -1.73
CA ILE A 62 12.62 3.77 -1.08
C ILE A 62 11.35 2.97 -0.75
N VAL A 63 11.00 2.02 -1.62
CA VAL A 63 9.81 1.18 -1.45
C VAL A 63 10.21 -0.28 -1.33
N ALA A 64 9.57 -0.99 -0.41
CA ALA A 64 9.81 -2.40 -0.20
C ALA A 64 8.54 -3.04 0.39
N ALA A 65 8.21 -4.24 -0.07
CA ALA A 65 7.09 -5.03 0.44
C ALA A 65 7.61 -6.23 1.25
N PRO A 66 8.26 -6.03 2.41
CA PRO A 66 8.66 -7.14 3.26
C PRO A 66 7.42 -7.85 3.80
N VAL A 67 7.48 -9.18 3.88
CA VAL A 67 6.48 -9.96 4.61
C VAL A 67 6.48 -9.45 6.05
N ALA A 68 5.31 -9.06 6.56
CA ALA A 68 5.23 -8.56 7.93
C ALA A 68 5.78 -9.62 8.89
N SER A 69 6.55 -9.21 9.89
CA SER A 69 7.27 -10.13 10.77
C SER A 69 6.35 -11.15 11.46
N ALA A 70 5.10 -10.77 11.72
CA ALA A 70 4.06 -11.64 12.27
C ALA A 70 3.71 -12.85 11.39
N PHE A 71 3.99 -12.78 10.09
CA PHE A 71 3.77 -13.85 9.11
C PHE A 71 5.08 -14.42 8.54
N ALA A 72 6.22 -13.75 8.77
CA ALA A 72 7.51 -14.18 8.22
C ALA A 72 8.13 -15.34 9.01
N ASN A 73 7.91 -15.38 10.32
CA ASN A 73 8.27 -16.49 11.19
C ASN A 73 6.97 -17.14 11.65
N GLY A 74 6.75 -18.43 11.38
CA GLY A 74 5.51 -19.15 11.72
C GLY A 74 5.18 -19.27 13.22
N SER A 75 5.71 -18.40 14.08
CA SER A 75 5.37 -18.27 15.49
C SER A 75 4.13 -17.38 15.64
N ILE A 76 2.96 -18.00 15.53
CA ILE A 76 1.78 -17.52 16.26
C ILE A 76 2.18 -17.45 17.75
N ASP A 77 2.46 -16.25 18.25
CA ASP A 77 2.67 -16.02 19.67
C ASP A 77 1.30 -16.12 20.37
N GLU A 78 0.92 -17.35 20.74
CA GLU A 78 -0.29 -17.65 21.53
C GLU A 78 -0.24 -17.06 22.95
N SER A 79 0.88 -16.44 23.36
CA SER A 79 1.10 -16.00 24.74
C SER A 79 0.42 -14.66 25.09
N LYS A 80 -0.40 -14.07 24.21
CA LYS A 80 -1.20 -12.85 24.48
C LYS A 80 -2.71 -13.09 24.61
N ALA A 81 -3.14 -14.30 24.96
CA ALA A 81 -4.56 -14.67 25.13
C ALA A 81 -5.01 -14.94 26.58
N ASN A 82 -4.24 -14.53 27.60
CA ASN A 82 -4.66 -14.62 29.01
C ASN A 82 -4.38 -13.33 29.77
#